data_AF-A0A9X1QPM4-F1
#
_entry.id   AF-A0A9X1QPM4-F1
#
_cell.length_a   1.000
_cell.length_b   1.000
_cell.length_c   1.000
_cell.angle_alpha   90.00
_cell.angle_beta   90.00
_cell.angle_gamma   90.00
#
_symmetry.space_group_name_H-M   'P 1'
#
loop_
_entity.id
_entity.type
_entity.pdbx_description
1 polymer ?
#
loop_
_entity_poly.entity_id
_entity_poly.type
_entity_poly.pdbx_seq_one_letter_code
_entity_poly.pdbx_strand_id
1 'polypeptide(L)'
;MDRHTTPLDLLLAAELDHARDLLVMMGDELAMSPEIVAEHGMALQAVDIVGQMLGHIANVVRAQDRGEAIDRIGMCELRTKLGAA
;
A
#
# COMPACT_ATOMS: atom_id res chain seq x y z
N MET A 1 -9.42 18.11 11.30
CA MET A 1 -10.52 18.71 10.50
C MET A 1 -11.13 17.56 9.73
N ASP A 2 -12.30 17.10 10.15
CA ASP A 2 -12.96 15.94 9.55
C ASP A 2 -13.45 16.28 8.15
N ARG A 3 -12.85 15.63 7.14
CA ARG A 3 -13.32 15.75 5.77
C ARG A 3 -14.38 14.69 5.52
N HIS A 4 -15.29 14.99 4.60
CA HIS A 4 -16.21 13.97 4.11
C HIS A 4 -15.52 13.21 2.98
N THR A 5 -15.34 11.89 3.15
CA THR A 5 -14.86 11.01 2.09
C THR A 5 -15.84 11.06 0.92
N THR A 6 -15.35 11.38 -0.27
CA THR A 6 -16.20 11.45 -1.47
C THR A 6 -16.33 10.07 -2.12
N PRO A 7 -17.34 9.85 -2.99
CA PRO A 7 -17.42 8.63 -3.79
C PRO A 7 -16.16 8.39 -4.65
N LEU A 8 -15.54 9.46 -5.16
CA LEU A 8 -14.29 9.37 -5.91
C LEU A 8 -13.14 8.86 -5.04
N ASP A 9 -13.04 9.32 -3.80
CA ASP A 9 -12.02 8.82 -2.86
C ASP A 9 -12.18 7.32 -2.60
N LEU A 10 -13.42 6.84 -2.45
CA LEU A 10 -13.68 5.40 -2.29
C LEU A 10 -13.26 4.60 -3.51
N LEU A 11 -13.55 5.09 -4.72
CA LEU A 11 -13.13 4.45 -5.96
C LEU A 11 -11.60 4.43 -6.10
N LEU A 12 -10.93 5.55 -5.84
CA LEU A 12 -9.46 5.62 -5.87
C LEU A 12 -8.83 4.67 -4.85
N ALA A 13 -9.40 4.58 -3.65
CA ALA A 13 -8.94 3.64 -2.65
C ALA A 13 -9.15 2.18 -3.07
N ALA A 14 -10.25 1.86 -3.75
CA ALA A 14 -10.52 0.53 -4.29
C ALA A 14 -9.54 0.16 -5.41
N GLU A 15 -9.20 1.11 -6.31
CA GLU A 15 -8.20 0.87 -7.36
C GLU A 15 -6.80 0.62 -6.79
N LEU A 16 -6.44 1.31 -5.70
CA LEU A 16 -5.18 1.06 -5.00
C LEU A 16 -5.15 -0.33 -4.31
N ASP A 17 -6.27 -0.75 -3.71
CA ASP A 17 -6.41 -2.10 -3.16
C ASP A 17 -6.31 -3.15 -4.27
N HIS A 18 -6.96 -2.92 -5.41
CA HIS A 18 -6.88 -3.82 -6.54
C HIS A 18 -5.46 -3.94 -7.08
N ALA A 19 -4.74 -2.82 -7.24
CA ALA A 19 -3.34 -2.83 -7.64
C ALA A 19 -2.46 -3.59 -6.64
N ARG A 20 -2.71 -3.44 -5.33
CA ARG A 20 -2.04 -4.22 -4.29
C ARG A 20 -2.32 -5.72 -4.47
N ASP A 21 -3.57 -6.11 -4.66
CA ASP A 21 -3.94 -7.53 -4.81
C ASP A 21 -3.25 -8.17 -6.01
N LEU A 22 -3.13 -7.45 -7.13
CA LEU A 22 -2.37 -7.91 -8.31
C LEU A 22 -0.88 -8.11 -7.99
N LEU A 23 -0.26 -7.20 -7.23
CA LEU A 23 1.13 -7.34 -6.81
C LEU A 23 1.34 -8.50 -5.84
N VAL A 24 0.42 -8.71 -4.91
CA VAL A 24 0.46 -9.84 -3.96
C VAL A 24 0.34 -11.16 -4.72
N MET A 25 -0.64 -11.27 -5.62
CA MET A 25 -0.83 -12.48 -6.44
C MET A 25 0.41 -12.80 -7.27
N MET A 26 0.98 -11.79 -7.94
CA MET A 26 2.22 -11.96 -8.72
C MET A 26 3.40 -12.34 -7.82
N GLY A 27 3.56 -11.68 -6.67
CA GLY A 27 4.62 -11.98 -5.71
C GLY A 27 4.55 -13.39 -5.17
N ASP A 28 3.35 -13.84 -4.81
CA ASP A 28 3.07 -15.20 -4.33
C ASP A 28 3.36 -16.25 -5.40
N GLU A 29 2.94 -16.02 -6.64
CA GLU A 29 3.22 -16.92 -7.76
C GLU A 29 4.74 -17.05 -8.00
N LEU A 30 5.46 -15.94 -8.04
CA LEU A 30 6.92 -15.94 -8.24
C LEU A 30 7.67 -16.58 -7.06
N ALA A 31 7.17 -16.42 -5.83
CA ALA A 31 7.76 -17.00 -4.63
C ALA A 31 7.63 -18.55 -4.57
N MET A 32 6.78 -19.15 -5.41
CA MET A 32 6.68 -20.61 -5.53
C MET A 32 7.86 -21.25 -6.28
N SER A 33 8.67 -20.47 -7.01
CA SER A 33 9.89 -20.96 -7.66
C SER A 33 11.12 -20.72 -6.77
N PRO A 34 11.79 -21.79 -6.27
CA PRO A 34 12.99 -21.64 -5.45
C PRO A 34 14.12 -20.92 -6.15
N GLU A 35 14.26 -21.07 -7.46
CA GLU A 35 15.28 -20.41 -8.28
C GLU A 35 15.08 -18.89 -8.31
N ILE A 36 13.83 -18.43 -8.52
CA ILE A 36 13.49 -17.01 -8.51
C ILE A 36 13.72 -16.42 -7.11
N VAL A 37 13.34 -17.14 -6.05
CA VAL A 37 13.56 -16.68 -4.68
C VAL A 37 15.05 -16.57 -4.37
N ALA A 38 15.86 -17.54 -4.78
CA ALA A 38 17.29 -17.56 -4.54
C ALA A 38 18.03 -16.42 -5.29
N GLU A 39 17.65 -16.12 -6.53
CA GLU A 39 18.32 -15.12 -7.37
C GLU A 39 17.75 -13.71 -7.21
N HIS A 40 16.46 -13.58 -6.89
CA HIS A 40 15.71 -12.32 -6.94
C HIS A 40 14.93 -12.01 -5.66
N GLY A 41 15.23 -12.66 -4.53
CA GLY A 41 14.52 -12.46 -3.26
C GLY A 41 14.42 -10.99 -2.82
N MET A 42 15.46 -10.17 -3.03
CA MET A 42 15.41 -8.74 -2.74
C MET A 42 14.42 -7.97 -3.63
N ALA A 43 14.30 -8.35 -4.89
CA ALA A 43 13.33 -7.76 -5.81
C ALA A 43 11.89 -8.17 -5.45
N LEU A 44 11.68 -9.44 -5.05
CA LEU A 44 10.38 -9.90 -4.54
C LEU A 44 9.99 -9.17 -3.25
N GLN A 45 10.93 -8.94 -2.34
CA GLN A 45 10.69 -8.13 -1.15
C GLN A 45 10.31 -6.68 -1.50
N ALA A 46 10.93 -6.09 -2.53
CA ALA A 46 10.56 -4.76 -2.99
C ALA A 46 9.11 -4.71 -3.53
N VAL A 47 8.66 -5.76 -4.21
CA VAL A 47 7.26 -5.89 -4.67
C VAL A 47 6.30 -5.93 -3.47
N ASP A 48 6.59 -6.72 -2.44
CA ASP A 48 5.78 -6.77 -1.21
C ASP A 48 5.72 -5.39 -0.52
N ILE A 49 6.86 -4.70 -0.40
CA ILE A 49 6.93 -3.34 0.16
C ILE A 49 6.02 -2.38 -0.61
N VAL A 50 6.02 -2.42 -1.95
CA VAL A 50 5.12 -1.59 -2.77
C VAL A 50 3.65 -1.93 -2.48
N GLY A 51 3.31 -3.22 -2.36
CA GLY A 51 1.96 -3.66 -1.98
C GLY A 51 1.52 -3.08 -0.62
N GLN A 52 2.41 -3.09 0.38
CA GLN A 52 2.14 -2.49 1.69
C GLN A 52 1.93 -0.97 1.60
N MET A 53 2.76 -0.27 0.80
CA MET A 53 2.60 1.17 0.56
C MET A 53 1.24 1.50 -0.04
N LEU A 54 0.81 0.74 -1.06
CA LEU A 54 -0.49 0.93 -1.70
C LEU A 54 -1.62 0.76 -0.69
N GLY A 55 -1.58 -0.29 0.15
CA GLY A 55 -2.59 -0.51 1.19
C GLY A 55 -2.66 0.62 2.21
N HIS A 56 -1.52 1.16 2.65
CA HIS A 56 -1.49 2.33 3.53
C HIS A 56 -2.07 3.58 2.87
N ILE A 57 -1.70 3.86 1.62
CA ILE A 57 -2.22 5.01 0.88
C ILE A 57 -3.73 4.87 0.68
N ALA A 58 -4.20 3.69 0.31
CA ALA A 58 -5.60 3.42 0.08
C ALA A 58 -6.44 3.63 1.35
N ASN A 59 -5.91 3.24 2.52
CA ASN A 59 -6.51 3.53 3.82
C ASN A 59 -6.57 5.04 4.12
N VAL A 60 -5.51 5.79 3.85
CA VAL A 60 -5.52 7.26 4.00
C VAL A 60 -6.51 7.91 3.04
N VAL A 61 -6.60 7.44 1.80
CA VAL A 61 -7.52 8.02 0.80
C VAL A 61 -8.98 7.87 1.25
N ARG A 62 -9.39 6.70 1.75
CA ARG A 62 -10.78 6.45 2.20
C ARG A 62 -11.10 7.00 3.59
N ALA A 63 -10.10 7.37 4.39
CA ALA A 63 -10.29 7.84 5.75
C ALA A 63 -11.04 9.18 5.83
N GLN A 64 -11.94 9.28 6.82
CA GLN A 64 -12.59 10.54 7.19
C GLN A 64 -11.59 11.48 7.88
N ASP A 65 -10.82 10.95 8.83
CA ASP A 65 -9.64 11.63 9.40
C ASP A 65 -8.37 11.05 8.77
N ARG A 66 -7.81 11.79 7.81
CA ARG A 66 -6.55 11.42 7.15
C ARG A 66 -5.35 11.55 8.08
N GLY A 67 -5.37 12.49 9.03
CA GLY A 67 -4.27 12.67 9.98
C GLY A 67 -4.12 11.46 10.87
N GLU A 68 -5.23 11.01 11.47
CA GLU A 68 -5.27 9.79 12.27
C GLU A 68 -4.87 8.55 11.45
N ALA A 69 -5.32 8.46 10.19
CA ALA A 69 -4.94 7.37 9.31
C ALA A 69 -3.43 7.36 8.98
N ILE A 70 -2.81 8.54 8.80
CA ILE A 70 -1.36 8.68 8.60
C ILE A 70 -0.60 8.26 9.85
N ASP A 71 -1.04 8.68 11.04
CA ASP A 71 -0.39 8.35 12.31
C ASP A 71 -0.34 6.83 12.58
N ARG A 72 -1.30 6.08 12.03
CA ARG A 72 -1.35 4.62 12.11
C ARG A 72 -0.44 3.90 11.10
N ILE A 73 0.20 4.59 10.16
CA ILE A 73 1.10 3.97 9.19
C ILE A 73 2.36 3.46 9.90
N GLY A 74 2.63 2.16 9.81
CA GLY A 74 3.84 1.55 10.38
C GLY A 74 5.12 1.91 9.62
N MET A 75 5.02 2.19 8.32
CA MET A 75 6.15 2.57 7.46
C MET A 75 6.60 4.01 7.74
N CYS A 76 7.65 4.18 8.55
CA CYS A 76 8.13 5.49 9.02
C CYS A 76 8.35 6.51 7.89
N GLU A 77 9.01 6.11 6.80
CA GLU A 77 9.29 7.03 5.68
C GLU A 77 8.00 7.50 4.98
N LEU A 78 7.07 6.58 4.72
CA LEU A 78 5.78 6.90 4.12
C LEU A 78 4.94 7.79 5.05
N ARG A 79 4.90 7.46 6.34
CA ARG A 79 4.23 8.25 7.38
C ARG A 79 4.77 9.68 7.42
N THR A 80 6.10 9.84 7.52
CA THR A 80 6.75 11.15 7.54
C THR A 80 6.46 11.94 6.27
N LYS A 81 6.54 11.29 5.10
CA LYS A 81 6.26 11.94 3.81
C LYS A 81 4.84 12.48 3.74
N LEU A 82 3.84 11.69 4.15
CA LEU A 82 2.44 12.09 4.09
C LEU A 82 2.06 13.08 5.19
N GLY A 83 2.66 12.96 6.38
CA GLY A 83 2.41 13.88 7.50
C GLY A 83 3.05 15.27 7.33
N ALA A 84 3.94 15.44 6.35
CA ALA A 84 4.54 16.73 6.01
C ALA A 84 3.75 17.53 4.96
N ALA A 85 2.69 16.95 4.37
CA ALA A 85 1.83 17.58 3.37
C ALA A 85 0.69 18.39 4.02
#